data_AF-A0A4Y2JCP9-F1
#
_entry.id   AF-A0A4Y2JCP9-F1
#
_cell.length_a   1.000
_cell.length_b   1.000
_cell.length_c   1.000
_cell.angle_alpha   90.00
_cell.angle_beta   90.00
_cell.angle_gamma   90.00
#
_symmetry.space_group_name_H-M   'P 1'
#
loop_
_entity.id
_entity.type
_entity.pdbx_description
1 polymer ?
#
loop_
_entity_poly.entity_id
_entity_poly.type
_entity_poly.pdbx_seq_one_letter_code
_entity_poly.pdbx_strand_id
1 'polypeptide(L)'
;MRLYAHKMQIVQKLQPNNRSQRVVFAVEVLDRIENEHDFLNRIIFSDESTFHANNKVNKHNCRIWGSENPHAIQEVERNSPKINVWCALSHEGSQLILPGEILKNVKI
;
A
#
# COMPACT_ATOMS: atom_id res chain seq x y z
N MET A 1 35.40 -11.80 6.77
CA MET A 1 34.14 -12.30 6.19
C MET A 1 33.35 -11.10 5.68
N ARG A 2 32.99 -11.03 4.39
CA ARG A 2 32.26 -9.89 3.82
C ARG A 2 30.77 -10.20 3.89
N LEU A 3 29.99 -9.33 4.52
CA LEU A 3 28.53 -9.46 4.65
C LEU A 3 27.85 -8.43 3.76
N TYR A 4 26.71 -8.80 3.21
CA TYR A 4 25.86 -7.96 2.38
C TYR A 4 24.48 -7.86 3.03
N ALA A 5 23.85 -6.69 2.89
CA ALA A 5 22.50 -6.46 3.38
C ALA A 5 21.48 -6.93 2.34
N HIS A 6 20.66 -7.91 2.71
CA HIS A 6 19.54 -8.40 1.91
C HIS A 6 18.23 -7.79 2.42
N LYS A 7 17.49 -7.12 1.53
CA LYS A 7 16.20 -6.51 1.84
C LYS A 7 15.08 -7.52 1.65
N MET A 8 14.18 -7.63 2.62
CA MET A 8 12.97 -8.42 2.46
C MET A 8 12.10 -7.84 1.35
N GLN A 9 11.73 -8.67 0.37
CA GLN A 9 10.82 -8.31 -0.71
C GLN A 9 9.48 -9.01 -0.50
N ILE A 10 8.40 -8.22 -0.46
CA ILE A 10 7.05 -8.74 -0.70
C ILE A 10 6.84 -8.62 -2.19
N VAL A 11 6.62 -9.76 -2.86
CA VAL A 11 6.25 -9.77 -4.27
C VAL A 11 4.77 -10.09 -4.38
N GLN A 12 4.04 -9.30 -5.17
CA GLN A 12 2.70 -9.67 -5.60
C GLN A 12 2.82 -10.55 -6.83
N LYS A 13 2.01 -11.61 -6.90
CA LYS A 13 1.91 -12.43 -8.10
C LYS A 13 1.16 -11.64 -9.17
N LEU A 14 1.89 -11.06 -10.12
CA LEU A 14 1.30 -10.40 -11.27
C LEU A 14 0.75 -11.44 -12.24
N GLN A 15 -0.48 -11.23 -12.68
CA GLN A 15 -1.07 -11.98 -13.79
C GLN A 15 -0.50 -11.46 -15.12
N PRO A 16 -0.43 -12.30 -16.16
CA PRO A 16 0.18 -11.92 -17.45
C PRO A 16 -0.39 -10.63 -18.07
N ASN A 17 -1.68 -10.36 -17.85
CA ASN A 17 -2.39 -9.20 -18.38
C ASN A 17 -2.26 -7.92 -17.53
N ASN A 18 -1.80 -8.01 -16.28
CA ASN A 18 -1.77 -6.83 -15.39
C ASN A 18 -0.86 -5.73 -15.93
N ARG A 19 0.23 -6.08 -16.60
CA ARG A 19 1.12 -5.07 -17.20
C ARG A 19 0.39 -4.25 -18.25
N SER A 20 -0.29 -4.90 -19.19
CA SER A 20 -1.03 -4.22 -20.25
C SER A 20 -2.16 -3.38 -19.68
N GLN A 21 -2.92 -3.90 -18.71
CA GLN A 21 -3.99 -3.16 -18.04
C GLN A 21 -3.47 -1.90 -17.34
N ARG A 22 -2.32 -1.99 -16.65
CA ARG A 22 -1.71 -0.83 -15.99
C ARG A 22 -1.24 0.24 -16.98
N VAL A 23 -0.75 -0.16 -18.15
CA VAL A 23 -0.35 0.79 -19.20
C VAL A 23 -1.58 1.49 -19.77
N VAL A 24 -2.64 0.75 -20.10
CA VAL A 24 -3.91 1.32 -20.59
C VAL A 24 -4.47 2.34 -19.59
N PHE A 25 -4.58 1.94 -18.32
CA PHE A 25 -5.00 2.84 -17.25
C PHE A 25 -4.13 4.10 -17.15
N ALA A 26 -2.81 3.95 -17.20
CA ALA A 26 -1.90 5.09 -17.09
C ALA A 26 -2.07 6.07 -18.26
N VAL A 27 -2.22 5.58 -19.50
CA VAL A 27 -2.43 6.42 -20.67
C VAL A 27 -3.78 7.14 -20.58
N GLU A 28 -4.85 6.45 -20.21
CA GLU A 28 -6.19 7.06 -20.05
C GLU A 28 -6.21 8.13 -18.96
N VAL A 29 -5.56 7.88 -17.82
CA VAL A 29 -5.49 8.84 -16.72
C VAL A 29 -4.63 10.05 -17.11
N LEU A 30 -3.52 9.85 -17.82
CA LEU A 30 -2.69 10.95 -18.32
C LEU A 30 -3.46 11.85 -19.28
N ASP A 31 -4.19 11.27 -20.23
CA ASP A 31 -5.03 12.02 -21.17
C ASP A 31 -6.09 12.87 -20.44
N ARG A 32 -6.74 12.32 -19.41
CA ARG A 32 -7.69 13.10 -18.60
C ARG A 32 -7.02 14.21 -17.80
N ILE A 33 -5.82 13.98 -17.26
CA ILE A 33 -5.07 15.03 -16.55
C ILE A 33 -4.73 16.19 -17.49
N GLU A 34 -4.39 15.92 -18.75
CA GLU A 34 -4.03 16.94 -19.73
C GLU A 34 -5.25 17.71 -20.26
N ASN A 35 -6.39 17.04 -20.44
CA ASN A 35 -7.57 17.62 -21.08
C ASN A 35 -8.64 18.14 -20.12
N GLU A 36 -8.65 17.71 -18.86
CA GLU A 36 -9.65 18.09 -17.86
C GLU A 36 -8.98 18.81 -16.66
N HIS A 37 -9.07 20.14 -16.64
CA HIS A 37 -8.39 21.01 -15.68
C HIS A 37 -8.57 20.61 -14.20
N ASP A 38 -9.75 20.10 -13.81
CA ASP A 38 -10.07 19.76 -12.42
C ASP A 38 -10.15 18.25 -12.15
N PHE A 39 -9.70 17.40 -13.09
CA PHE A 39 -9.88 15.96 -12.99
C PHE A 39 -9.30 15.41 -11.68
N LEU A 40 -8.05 15.77 -11.35
CA LEU A 40 -7.40 15.33 -10.10
C LEU A 40 -8.11 15.85 -8.85
N ASN A 41 -8.69 17.06 -8.91
CA ASN A 41 -9.36 17.66 -7.76
C ASN A 41 -10.64 16.91 -7.37
N ARG A 42 -11.24 16.18 -8.31
CA ARG A 42 -12.45 15.37 -8.12
C ARG A 42 -12.13 13.93 -7.70
N ILE A 43 -10.87 13.52 -7.69
CA ILE A 43 -10.48 12.17 -7.30
C ILE A 43 -10.32 12.09 -5.78
N ILE A 44 -10.93 11.07 -5.19
CA ILE A 44 -10.72 10.68 -3.81
C ILE A 44 -9.97 9.34 -3.82
N PHE A 45 -8.73 9.34 -3.33
CA PHE A 45 -7.97 8.12 -3.11
C PHE A 45 -8.36 7.54 -1.77
N SER A 46 -8.61 6.24 -1.69
CA SER A 46 -8.84 5.56 -0.40
C SER A 46 -8.04 4.28 -0.31
N ASP A 47 -7.65 3.93 0.91
CA ASP A 47 -6.95 2.69 1.20
C ASP A 47 -7.24 2.22 2.62
N GLU A 48 -7.06 0.91 2.84
CA GLU A 48 -7.12 0.29 4.16
C GLU A 48 -5.70 -0.11 4.59
N SER A 49 -5.31 0.30 5.79
CA SER A 49 -4.05 -0.12 6.40
C SER A 49 -4.28 -0.84 7.73
N THR A 50 -3.57 -1.94 7.93
CA THR A 50 -3.59 -2.69 9.20
C THR A 50 -2.32 -2.42 9.99
N PHE A 51 -2.48 -1.82 11.16
CA PHE A 51 -1.41 -1.63 12.14
C PHE A 51 -1.48 -2.74 13.19
N HIS A 52 -0.34 -3.36 13.47
CA HIS A 52 -0.22 -4.35 14.55
C HIS A 52 0.40 -3.67 15.77
N ALA A 53 -0.19 -3.87 16.95
CA ALA A 53 0.31 -3.30 18.20
C ALA A 53 1.60 -3.98 18.72
N ASN A 54 1.98 -5.12 18.13
CA ASN A 54 3.19 -5.85 18.48
C ASN A 54 4.34 -5.47 17.54
N ASN A 55 5.59 -5.61 18.00
CA ASN A 55 6.86 -5.35 17.29
C ASN A 55 7.08 -6.28 16.07
N LYS A 56 6.06 -6.53 15.25
CA LYS A 56 6.21 -7.21 13.97
C LYS A 56 7.30 -6.50 13.20
N VAL A 57 8.24 -7.31 12.71
CA VAL A 57 9.41 -6.86 11.96
C VAL A 57 8.98 -5.80 10.95
N ASN A 58 9.39 -4.55 11.20
CA ASN A 58 9.14 -3.47 10.26
C ASN A 58 9.93 -3.78 8.99
N LYS A 59 9.24 -4.21 7.95
CA LYS A 59 9.84 -4.64 6.68
C LYS A 59 10.65 -3.52 6.01
N HIS A 60 10.37 -2.25 6.33
CA HIS A 60 11.16 -1.13 5.85
C HIS A 60 12.54 -1.06 6.51
N ASN A 61 12.65 -1.49 7.77
CA ASN A 61 13.88 -1.45 8.57
C ASN A 61 14.57 -2.82 8.71
N CYS A 62 13.93 -3.90 8.28
CA CYS A 62 14.50 -5.25 8.35
C CYS A 62 15.48 -5.52 7.20
N ARG A 63 16.74 -5.74 7.57
CA ARG A 63 17.80 -6.21 6.67
C ARG A 63 18.44 -7.46 7.27
N ILE A 64 18.55 -8.50 6.46
CA ILE A 64 19.28 -9.71 6.85
C ILE A 64 20.71 -9.57 6.32
N TRP A 65 21.70 -9.68 7.19
CA TRP A 65 23.11 -9.58 6.82
C TRP A 65 23.69 -10.98 6.64
N GLY A 66 24.24 -11.26 5.46
CA GLY A 66 24.80 -12.58 5.13
C GLY A 66 25.86 -12.48 4.04
N SER A 67 26.74 -13.47 3.93
CA SER A 67 27.63 -13.60 2.77
C SER A 67 26.86 -14.01 1.51
N GLU A 68 25.69 -14.64 1.69
CA GLU A 68 24.77 -15.11 0.65
C GLU A 68 23.32 -14.81 1.06
N ASN A 69 22.39 -14.86 0.09
CA ASN A 69 20.97 -14.65 0.37
C ASN A 69 20.42 -15.82 1.20
N PRO A 70 19.90 -15.57 2.42
CA PRO A 70 19.55 -16.65 3.34
C PRO A 70 18.28 -17.41 2.96
N HIS A 71 17.51 -16.99 1.94
CA HIS A 71 16.24 -17.60 1.54
C HIS A 71 15.29 -17.89 2.72
N ALA A 72 15.40 -17.10 3.79
CA ALA A 72 14.74 -17.37 5.05
C ALA A 72 13.25 -16.98 4.98
N ILE A 73 12.40 -17.85 5.49
CA ILE A 73 10.97 -17.59 5.69
C ILE A 73 10.76 -17.42 7.19
N GLN A 74 10.28 -16.25 7.60
CA GLN A 74 9.90 -16.02 9.00
C GLN A 74 8.40 -16.20 9.16
N GLU A 75 8.02 -17.17 9.99
CA GLU A 75 6.64 -17.31 10.44
C GLU A 75 6.31 -16.24 11.50
N VAL A 76 5.17 -15.57 11.35
CA VAL A 76 4.74 -14.50 12.25
C VAL A 76 3.38 -14.87 12.81
N GLU A 77 3.23 -14.72 14.13
CA GLU A 77 1.97 -14.95 14.83
C GLU A 77 0.84 -14.08 14.25
N ARG A 78 -0.25 -14.73 13.82
CA ARG A 78 -1.38 -14.07 13.16
C ARG A 78 -2.29 -13.29 14.12
N ASN A 79 -2.34 -13.68 15.40
CA ASN A 79 -3.37 -13.23 16.35
C ASN A 79 -2.97 -12.02 17.22
N SER A 80 -1.94 -11.27 16.84
CA SER A 80 -1.58 -10.03 17.54
C SER A 80 -2.72 -8.99 17.44
N PRO A 81 -3.00 -8.20 18.49
CA PRO A 81 -3.93 -7.07 18.41
C PRO A 81 -3.59 -6.19 17.21
N LYS A 82 -4.62 -5.86 16.43
CA LYS A 82 -4.49 -5.08 15.20
C LYS A 82 -5.57 -4.01 15.16
N ILE A 83 -5.21 -2.88 14.56
CA ILE A 83 -6.13 -1.79 14.25
C ILE A 83 -6.15 -1.67 12.74
N ASN A 84 -7.34 -1.79 12.16
CA ASN A 84 -7.56 -1.44 10.76
C ASN A 84 -7.96 0.02 10.71
N VAL A 85 -7.35 0.78 9.80
CA VAL A 85 -7.65 2.17 9.58
C VAL A 85 -7.99 2.33 8.11
N TRP A 86 -9.11 2.98 7.85
CA TRP A 86 -9.47 3.44 6.51
C TRP A 86 -9.10 4.90 6.39
N CYS A 87 -8.51 5.30 5.27
CA CYS A 87 -8.21 6.71 5.00
C CYS A 87 -8.69 7.06 3.61
N ALA A 88 -9.26 8.24 3.47
CA ALA A 88 -9.57 8.87 2.20
C ALA A 88 -8.79 10.19 2.07
N LEU A 89 -8.21 10.42 0.89
CA LEU A 89 -7.45 11.61 0.53
C LEU A 89 -8.09 12.25 -0.70
N SER A 90 -8.44 13.52 -0.59
CA SER A 90 -8.89 14.35 -1.70
C SER A 90 -8.00 15.58 -1.82
N HIS A 91 -8.25 16.40 -2.84
CA HIS A 91 -7.60 17.70 -2.97
C HIS A 91 -7.85 18.64 -1.78
N GLU A 92 -8.98 18.49 -1.09
CA GLU A 92 -9.35 19.35 0.05
C GLU A 92 -8.74 18.89 1.39
N GLY A 93 -8.24 17.66 1.47
CA GLY A 93 -7.60 17.14 2.68
C GLY A 93 -7.73 15.63 2.87
N SER A 94 -7.43 15.19 4.08
CA SER A 94 -7.47 13.79 4.49
C SER A 94 -8.56 13.53 5.54
N GLN A 95 -9.22 12.39 5.44
CA GLN A 95 -10.17 11.91 6.45
C GLN A 95 -9.82 10.50 6.88
N LEU A 96 -9.59 10.32 8.18
CA LEU A 96 -9.46 9.01 8.82
C LEU A 96 -10.84 8.49 9.20
N ILE A 97 -11.11 7.24 8.85
CA ILE A 97 -12.34 6.53 9.16
C ILE A 97 -11.98 5.36 10.08
N LEU A 98 -12.51 5.41 11.30
CA LEU A 98 -12.28 4.38 12.31
C LEU A 98 -13.24 3.20 12.10
N PRO A 99 -12.87 1.97 12.50
CA PRO A 99 -13.75 0.81 12.43
C PRO A 99 -15.08 1.07 13.16
N GLY A 100 -16.19 1.03 12.42
CA GLY A 100 -17.54 1.24 12.97
C GLY A 100 -18.17 2.60 12.66
N GLU A 101 -17.45 3.53 12.02
CA GLU A 101 -18.05 4.76 11.49
C GLU A 101 -18.50 4.56 10.03
N ILE A 102 -19.82 4.58 9.81
CA ILE A 102 -20.40 4.68 8.46
C ILE A 102 -20.12 6.09 7.94
N LEU A 103 -19.71 6.21 6.68
CA LEU A 103 -19.57 7.47 5.95
C LEU A 103 -20.89 8.27 6.03
N LYS A 104 -21.06 9.11 7.04
CA LYS A 104 -22.26 9.97 7.16
C LYS A 104 -22.25 11.11 6.15
N ASN A 105 -21.11 11.37 5.50
CA ASN A 105 -20.91 12.56 4.66
C ASN A 105 -20.33 12.29 3.27
N VAL A 106 -20.23 11.04 2.81
CA VAL A 106 -19.91 10.79 1.39
C VAL A 106 -21.23 10.72 0.63
N LYS A 107 -21.67 11.86 0.10
CA LYS A 107 -22.68 11.88 -0.96
C LYS A 107 -22.00 11.34 -2.22
N ILE A 108 -22.33 10.09 -2.57
CA ILE A 108 -22.08 9.51 -3.89
C ILE A 108 -22.97 10.23 -4.90
#